data_AF-A0A5E4NPU0-F1
#
_entry.id   AF-A0A5E4NPU0-F1
#
_cell.length_a   1.000
_cell.length_b   1.000
_cell.length_c   1.000
_cell.angle_alpha   90.00
_cell.angle_beta   90.00
_cell.angle_gamma   90.00
#
_symmetry.space_group_name_H-M   'P 1'
#
loop_
_entity.id
_entity.type
_entity.pdbx_description
1 polymer ?
#
loop_
_entity_poly.entity_id
_entity_poly.type
_entity_poly.pdbx_seq_one_letter_code
_entity_poly.pdbx_strand_id
1 'polypeptide(L)'
;MQNSSTYAEFIGRKVNKVRWKPEDLMASTMFVTGSWDNENDNVLELWGLTSGNGNSAIDFPPKLLDSKEQNGDVTQIKFLDNKFVAVSTDSGTVKLYRIIGENEAPTVHLEEVTSWENLHSYGKKNKCACTDLAVCNYLLATIGADHKLNIISLNTKQVHQVVEEISSSLLTCVCFLTDTQVLCCNSLSQMKLWDLRVNKSDITADINNFSQNQMAIGCIAQHPSQKHLIFTGSEEGDVGVWDMRTNSLLTTMSSGDPSSITELAFHPLEPDHLFSCSSGGKLLQWSSKKSYLCQIDPGDLEYSNFWINTDKVKTKLTVNTVMQPICDPINSLDIQKQQLICGADDEAVYFKQNLNL
;
A
#
# COMPACT_ATOMS: atom_id res chain seq x y z
N MET A 1 -24.48 -18.44 -5.79
CA MET A 1 -23.78 -17.36 -6.50
C MET A 1 -24.19 -16.05 -5.86
N GLN A 2 -23.43 -15.55 -4.89
CA GLN A 2 -23.66 -14.19 -4.38
C GLN A 2 -23.27 -13.24 -5.53
N ASN A 3 -24.19 -12.35 -5.91
CA ASN A 3 -23.90 -11.32 -6.91
C ASN A 3 -22.72 -10.48 -6.40
N SER A 4 -21.58 -10.57 -7.06
CA SER A 4 -20.46 -9.68 -6.79
C SER A 4 -20.83 -8.29 -7.31
N SER A 5 -21.38 -7.44 -6.45
CA SER A 5 -21.70 -6.05 -6.79
C SER A 5 -20.46 -5.19 -6.64
N THR A 6 -20.12 -4.47 -7.71
CA THR A 6 -19.20 -3.34 -7.64
C THR A 6 -20.06 -2.08 -7.58
N TYR A 7 -19.75 -1.21 -6.63
CA TYR A 7 -20.39 0.09 -6.45
C TYR A 7 -19.33 1.18 -6.65
N ALA A 8 -19.73 2.34 -7.18
CA ALA A 8 -18.87 3.48 -7.40
C ALA A 8 -19.55 4.72 -6.85
N GLU A 9 -18.81 5.57 -6.14
CA GLU A 9 -19.28 6.87 -5.70
C GLU A 9 -18.30 7.95 -6.14
N PHE A 10 -18.83 9.01 -6.74
CA PHE A 10 -18.06 10.21 -7.06
C PHE A 10 -17.91 11.07 -5.81
N ILE A 11 -16.67 11.31 -5.40
CA ILE A 11 -16.35 12.13 -4.24
C ILE A 11 -15.87 13.55 -4.61
N GLY A 12 -15.74 13.85 -5.91
CA GLY A 12 -15.45 15.18 -6.45
C GLY A 12 -13.98 15.60 -6.37
N ARG A 13 -13.07 14.65 -6.11
CA ARG A 13 -11.62 14.82 -6.11
C ARG A 13 -10.93 13.55 -6.56
N LYS A 14 -9.82 13.67 -7.30
CA LYS A 14 -8.99 12.52 -7.69
C LYS A 14 -8.41 11.86 -6.44
N VAL A 15 -8.42 10.53 -6.39
CA VAL A 15 -7.99 9.77 -5.21
C VAL A 15 -6.64 9.14 -5.47
N ASN A 16 -5.59 9.64 -4.82
CA ASN A 16 -4.26 9.02 -4.92
C ASN A 16 -4.12 7.83 -3.97
N LYS A 17 -4.65 7.96 -2.75
CA LYS A 17 -4.56 6.92 -1.72
C LYS A 17 -5.89 6.70 -1.02
N VAL A 18 -6.24 5.44 -0.82
CA VAL A 18 -7.41 5.02 -0.06
C VAL A 18 -7.04 3.90 0.91
N ARG A 19 -7.53 3.99 2.15
CA ARG A 19 -7.29 2.99 3.20
C ARG A 19 -8.51 2.76 4.05
N TRP A 20 -8.85 1.50 4.28
CA TRP A 20 -9.79 1.14 5.34
C TRP A 20 -9.19 1.50 6.69
N LYS A 21 -10.00 2.07 7.57
CA LYS A 21 -9.63 2.17 9.00
C LYS A 21 -9.55 0.74 9.55
N PRO A 22 -8.42 0.29 10.11
CA PRO A 22 -8.30 -1.08 10.60
C PRO A 22 -9.26 -1.36 11.75
N GLU A 23 -9.89 -2.53 11.73
CA GLU A 23 -10.70 -3.07 12.83
C GLU A 23 -10.52 -4.59 12.95
N ASP A 24 -10.41 -5.08 14.18
CA ASP A 24 -10.07 -6.49 14.44
C ASP A 24 -11.28 -7.42 14.27
N LEU A 25 -12.44 -7.03 14.81
CA LEU A 25 -13.60 -7.91 14.94
C LEU A 25 -14.57 -7.76 13.77
N MET A 26 -14.99 -6.53 13.46
CA MET A 26 -16.01 -6.23 12.45
C MET A 26 -15.37 -5.64 11.18
N ALA A 27 -16.12 -5.66 10.07
CA ALA A 27 -15.69 -4.90 8.90
C ALA A 27 -15.81 -3.42 9.26
N SER A 28 -14.80 -2.62 8.90
CA SER A 28 -14.81 -1.20 9.20
C SER A 28 -15.86 -0.55 8.34
N THR A 29 -16.61 0.36 8.93
CA THR A 29 -17.51 1.24 8.20
C THR A 29 -16.82 2.56 7.86
N MET A 30 -15.51 2.70 8.10
CA MET A 30 -14.78 3.94 7.86
C MET A 30 -13.53 3.71 7.03
N PHE A 31 -13.24 4.67 6.17
CA PHE A 31 -12.03 4.71 5.36
C PHE A 31 -11.55 6.15 5.20
N VAL A 32 -10.30 6.30 4.78
CA VAL A 32 -9.67 7.60 4.56
C VAL A 32 -9.20 7.68 3.11
N THR A 33 -9.41 8.83 2.47
CA THR A 33 -8.89 9.16 1.14
C THR A 33 -7.90 10.31 1.22
N GLY A 34 -6.93 10.31 0.32
CA GLY A 34 -6.02 11.43 0.09
C GLY A 34 -6.07 11.83 -1.37
N SER A 35 -6.29 13.12 -1.62
CA SER A 35 -6.37 13.65 -2.99
C SER A 35 -5.01 14.05 -3.55
N TRP A 36 -4.98 14.23 -4.87
CA TRP A 36 -3.82 14.73 -5.60
C TRP A 36 -4.25 15.47 -6.87
N ASP A 37 -3.31 16.21 -7.47
CA ASP A 37 -3.52 16.95 -8.72
C ASP A 37 -4.64 18.00 -8.63
N ASN A 38 -4.82 18.56 -7.42
CA ASN A 38 -5.67 19.71 -7.16
C ASN A 38 -4.78 20.90 -6.76
N GLU A 39 -4.61 21.88 -7.65
CA GLU A 39 -3.56 22.91 -7.62
C GLU A 39 -3.25 23.53 -6.24
N ASN A 40 -4.23 23.71 -5.34
CA ASN A 40 -4.01 24.15 -3.95
C ASN A 40 -5.07 23.66 -2.95
N ASP A 41 -5.80 22.60 -3.28
CA ASP A 41 -6.96 22.16 -2.48
C ASP A 41 -6.91 20.65 -2.23
N ASN A 42 -5.70 20.13 -2.00
CA ASN A 42 -5.53 18.73 -1.65
C ASN A 42 -5.96 18.49 -0.21
N VAL A 43 -6.64 17.38 0.03
CA VAL A 43 -7.27 17.07 1.31
C VAL A 43 -7.04 15.63 1.72
N LEU A 44 -7.06 15.44 3.04
CA LEU A 44 -7.24 14.17 3.70
C LEU A 44 -8.68 14.11 4.20
N GLU A 45 -9.45 13.15 3.71
CA GLU A 45 -10.88 13.04 4.03
C GLU A 45 -11.18 11.73 4.73
N LEU A 46 -11.96 11.83 5.82
CA LEU A 46 -12.47 10.69 6.57
C LEU A 46 -13.92 10.45 6.17
N TRP A 47 -14.21 9.22 5.77
CA TRP A 47 -15.52 8.81 5.27
C TRP A 47 -16.14 7.73 6.16
N GLY A 48 -17.47 7.76 6.27
CA GLY A 48 -18.26 6.75 6.96
C GLY A 48 -19.31 6.14 6.04
N LEU A 49 -19.36 4.83 5.95
CA LEU A 49 -20.42 4.07 5.30
C LEU A 49 -21.69 4.14 6.15
N THR A 50 -22.82 4.41 5.50
CA THR A 50 -24.11 4.51 6.20
C THR A 50 -24.81 3.14 6.20
N SER A 51 -24.92 2.51 7.37
CA SER A 51 -25.71 1.28 7.50
C SER A 51 -27.20 1.62 7.46
N GLY A 52 -27.92 1.17 6.43
CA GLY A 52 -29.38 1.31 6.40
C GLY A 52 -30.03 0.57 7.57
N ASN A 53 -31.01 1.21 8.23
CA ASN A 53 -31.85 0.54 9.23
C ASN A 53 -32.59 -0.65 8.61
N GLY A 54 -32.13 -1.88 8.88
CA GLY A 54 -32.89 -3.12 8.71
C GLY A 54 -32.61 -3.93 7.44
N ASN A 55 -32.01 -5.11 7.61
CA ASN A 55 -32.14 -6.31 6.77
C ASN A 55 -31.87 -6.23 5.24
N SER A 56 -31.30 -5.14 4.72
CA SER A 56 -30.70 -5.10 3.39
C SER A 56 -29.19 -4.93 3.51
N ALA A 57 -28.41 -5.85 2.93
CA ALA A 57 -26.94 -5.79 2.84
C ALA A 57 -26.50 -4.68 1.85
N ILE A 58 -26.89 -3.44 2.14
CA ILE A 58 -26.59 -2.25 1.35
C ILE A 58 -26.15 -1.19 2.33
N ASP A 59 -24.84 -1.01 2.44
CA ASP A 59 -24.30 0.24 2.97
C ASP A 59 -24.54 1.30 1.88
N PHE A 60 -25.29 2.35 2.25
CA PHE A 60 -25.63 3.51 1.41
C PHE A 60 -24.36 4.37 1.15
N PRO A 61 -24.39 5.39 0.25
CA PRO A 61 -23.20 6.10 -0.19
C PRO A 61 -22.34 6.59 0.99
N PRO A 62 -21.00 6.59 0.84
CA PRO A 62 -20.11 7.09 1.86
C PRO A 62 -20.44 8.55 2.19
N LYS A 63 -20.53 8.84 3.48
CA LYS A 63 -20.74 10.20 4.00
C LYS A 63 -19.40 10.77 4.45
N LEU A 64 -19.09 11.98 4.00
CA LEU A 64 -17.94 12.73 4.50
C LEU A 64 -18.15 13.06 5.99
N LEU A 65 -17.21 12.63 6.82
CA LEU A 65 -17.21 12.87 8.27
C LEU A 65 -16.34 14.07 8.64
N ASP A 66 -15.15 14.18 8.05
CA ASP A 66 -14.23 15.30 8.26
C ASP A 66 -13.27 15.44 7.07
N SER A 67 -12.74 16.63 6.86
CA SER A 67 -11.78 16.96 5.81
C SER A 67 -10.67 17.86 6.37
N LYS A 68 -9.42 17.56 6.04
CA LYS A 68 -8.23 18.31 6.48
C LYS A 68 -7.39 18.68 5.29
N GLU A 69 -7.16 19.98 5.11
CA GLU A 69 -6.28 20.52 4.06
C GLU A 69 -4.85 20.00 4.20
N GLN A 70 -4.27 19.62 3.08
CA GLN A 70 -2.88 19.18 2.96
C GLN A 70 -2.10 20.15 2.09
N ASN A 71 -0.85 20.40 2.50
CA ASN A 71 0.07 21.19 1.70
C ASN A 71 0.79 20.27 0.72
N GLY A 72 0.33 20.28 -0.53
CA GLY A 72 0.80 19.40 -1.59
C GLY A 72 -0.07 18.14 -1.78
N ASP A 73 0.27 17.35 -2.79
CA ASP A 73 -0.39 16.09 -3.13
C ASP A 73 -0.17 15.06 -2.03
N VAL A 74 -1.21 14.31 -1.65
CA VAL A 74 -1.09 13.22 -0.69
C VAL A 74 -0.39 12.04 -1.35
N THR A 75 0.82 11.69 -0.95
CA THR A 75 1.62 10.63 -1.59
C THR A 75 1.40 9.25 -0.95
N GLN A 76 1.17 9.18 0.36
CA GLN A 76 0.94 7.92 1.07
C GLN A 76 0.05 8.11 2.31
N ILE A 77 -0.78 7.11 2.60
CA ILE A 77 -1.58 6.99 3.82
C ILE A 77 -1.32 5.62 4.45
N LYS A 78 -0.92 5.59 5.72
CA LYS A 78 -0.74 4.35 6.48
C LYS A 78 -1.32 4.49 7.89
N PHE A 79 -2.12 3.51 8.27
CA PHE A 79 -2.59 3.37 9.63
C PHE A 79 -1.52 2.74 10.51
N LEU A 80 -1.31 3.30 11.69
CA LEU A 80 -0.48 2.71 12.75
C LEU A 80 -1.32 1.68 13.53
N ASP A 81 -2.57 2.04 13.80
CA ASP A 81 -3.58 1.25 14.48
C ASP A 81 -4.98 1.76 14.07
N ASN A 82 -6.01 1.39 14.83
CA ASN A 82 -7.38 1.83 14.58
C ASN A 82 -7.68 3.28 14.98
N LYS A 83 -6.72 4.02 15.55
CA LYS A 83 -6.87 5.41 16.01
C LYS A 83 -5.95 6.38 15.29
N PHE A 84 -4.77 5.95 14.86
CA PHE A 84 -3.75 6.85 14.32
C PHE A 84 -3.45 6.53 12.85
N VAL A 85 -3.42 7.60 12.05
CA VAL A 85 -3.12 7.55 10.62
C VAL A 85 -2.01 8.54 10.30
N ALA A 86 -0.97 8.08 9.63
CA ALA A 86 0.13 8.90 9.13
C ALA A 86 -0.05 9.15 7.63
N VAL A 87 0.25 10.38 7.24
CA VAL A 87 0.05 10.89 5.88
C VAL A 87 1.29 11.63 5.44
N SER A 88 1.79 11.33 4.24
CA SER A 88 2.89 12.06 3.60
C SER A 88 2.42 12.84 2.40
N THR A 89 3.13 13.92 2.07
CA THR A 89 2.85 14.74 0.89
C THR A 89 4.09 15.01 0.04
N ASP A 90 3.87 15.43 -1.21
CA ASP A 90 4.91 15.84 -2.15
C ASP A 90 5.62 17.17 -1.77
N SER A 91 5.14 17.87 -0.74
CA SER A 91 5.86 19.00 -0.15
C SER A 91 6.94 18.57 0.86
N GLY A 92 7.14 17.26 1.05
CA GLY A 92 8.11 16.71 1.99
C GLY A 92 7.63 16.78 3.44
N THR A 93 6.31 16.91 3.63
CA THR A 93 5.67 16.98 4.94
C THR A 93 5.08 15.63 5.30
N VAL A 94 5.22 15.24 6.57
CA VAL A 94 4.48 14.10 7.14
C VAL A 94 3.67 14.57 8.33
N LYS A 95 2.41 14.15 8.40
CA LYS A 95 1.49 14.46 9.49
C LYS A 95 0.96 13.18 10.11
N LEU A 96 0.74 13.23 11.42
CA LEU A 96 0.05 12.19 12.16
C LEU A 96 -1.28 12.72 12.67
N TYR A 97 -2.37 12.07 12.28
CA TYR A 97 -3.71 12.37 12.76
C TYR A 97 -4.21 11.28 13.70
N ARG A 98 -5.04 11.68 14.65
CA ARG A 98 -5.82 10.79 15.51
C ARG A 98 -7.29 10.89 15.09
N ILE A 99 -7.92 9.75 14.86
CA ILE A 99 -9.36 9.64 14.64
C ILE A 99 -10.03 9.66 16.01
N ILE A 100 -10.83 10.70 16.24
CA ILE A 100 -11.67 10.85 17.43
C ILE A 100 -13.05 10.31 17.08
N GLY A 101 -13.51 9.28 17.80
CA GLY A 101 -14.82 8.66 17.57
C GLY A 101 -15.94 9.28 18.40
N GLU A 102 -17.17 8.82 18.18
CA GLU A 102 -18.38 9.32 18.87
C GLU A 102 -18.37 9.12 20.39
N ASN A 103 -17.60 8.14 20.88
CA ASN A 103 -17.42 7.91 22.31
C ASN A 103 -16.63 9.02 23.00
N GLU A 104 -15.81 9.76 22.26
CA GLU A 104 -14.92 10.80 22.79
C GLU A 104 -15.42 12.22 22.43
N ALA A 105 -16.10 12.39 21.29
CA ALA A 105 -16.58 13.67 20.79
C ALA A 105 -17.97 13.55 20.15
N PRO A 106 -18.74 14.65 20.00
CA PRO A 106 -20.08 14.60 19.40
C PRO A 106 -20.08 14.18 17.92
N THR A 107 -18.96 14.35 17.23
CA THR A 107 -18.79 14.00 15.82
C THR A 107 -17.46 13.30 15.61
N VAL A 108 -17.44 12.30 14.74
CA VAL A 108 -16.19 11.65 14.32
C VAL A 108 -15.36 12.64 13.50
N HIS A 109 -14.10 12.86 13.89
CA HIS A 109 -13.22 13.80 13.21
C HIS A 109 -11.74 13.43 13.35
N LEU A 110 -10.90 14.08 12.55
CA LEU A 110 -9.45 13.98 12.57
C LEU A 110 -8.86 15.11 13.42
N GLU A 111 -8.00 14.75 14.37
CA GLU A 111 -7.21 15.68 15.17
C GLU A 111 -5.73 15.55 14.79
N GLU A 112 -5.08 16.66 14.41
CA GLU A 112 -3.65 16.66 14.11
C GLU A 112 -2.84 16.50 15.41
N VAL A 113 -2.07 15.42 15.51
CA VAL A 113 -1.27 15.09 16.71
C VAL A 113 0.11 15.71 16.64
N THR A 114 0.70 15.71 15.44
CA THR A 114 2.03 16.26 15.16
C THR A 114 2.24 16.36 13.66
N SER A 115 3.09 17.31 13.26
CA SER A 115 3.56 17.49 11.89
C SER A 115 5.07 17.60 11.86
N TRP A 116 5.68 16.94 10.87
CA TRP A 116 7.09 17.05 10.55
C TRP A 116 7.21 17.68 9.16
N GLU A 117 7.44 18.98 9.15
CA GLU A 117 7.67 19.74 7.92
C GLU A 117 9.14 19.65 7.49
N ASN A 118 9.39 19.67 6.18
CA ASN A 118 10.73 19.67 5.60
C ASN A 118 11.56 18.42 5.96
N LEU A 119 10.90 17.26 6.14
CA LEU A 119 11.63 16.00 6.29
C LEU A 119 12.48 15.69 5.07
N HIS A 120 11.98 16.10 3.89
CA HIS A 120 12.68 15.96 2.62
C HIS A 120 12.92 17.35 2.02
N SER A 121 14.20 17.67 1.77
CA SER A 121 14.58 18.97 1.20
C SER A 121 15.97 18.96 0.55
N TYR A 122 16.10 19.70 -0.57
CA TYR A 122 17.37 20.05 -1.16
C TYR A 122 17.95 21.27 -0.45
N GLY A 123 18.78 21.02 0.57
CA GLY A 123 19.34 22.07 1.41
C GLY A 123 18.29 22.77 2.26
N LYS A 124 18.58 23.98 2.77
CA LYS A 124 17.76 24.62 3.82
C LYS A 124 16.45 25.25 3.35
N LYS A 125 16.17 25.32 2.05
CA LYS A 125 15.05 26.14 1.52
C LYS A 125 14.19 25.48 0.44
N ASN A 126 14.67 24.44 -0.24
CA ASN A 126 13.91 23.82 -1.31
C ASN A 126 13.30 22.51 -0.81
N LYS A 127 12.01 22.56 -0.46
CA LYS A 127 11.21 21.36 -0.15
C LYS A 127 11.25 20.40 -1.34
N CYS A 128 11.19 19.10 -1.07
CA CYS A 128 11.07 18.09 -2.10
C CYS A 128 10.11 16.97 -1.67
N ALA A 129 9.63 16.20 -2.64
CA ALA A 129 8.61 15.19 -2.42
C ALA A 129 9.05 14.10 -1.44
N CYS A 130 8.16 13.80 -0.49
CA CYS A 130 8.16 12.53 0.22
C CYS A 130 7.49 11.51 -0.71
N THR A 131 8.28 10.58 -1.26
CA THR A 131 7.80 9.65 -2.29
C THR A 131 7.02 8.49 -1.70
N ASP A 132 7.38 8.02 -0.50
CA ASP A 132 6.65 6.96 0.19
C ASP A 132 6.87 7.01 1.72
N LEU A 133 5.96 6.35 2.45
CA LEU A 133 5.90 6.26 3.90
C LEU A 133 5.54 4.83 4.32
N ALA A 134 6.37 4.24 5.16
CA ALA A 134 6.08 2.96 5.82
C ALA A 134 5.95 3.13 7.33
N VAL A 135 5.19 2.24 7.95
CA VAL A 135 4.95 2.22 9.40
C VAL A 135 5.23 0.83 9.95
N CYS A 136 5.88 0.77 11.11
CA CYS A 136 6.05 -0.47 11.85
C CYS A 136 6.06 -0.16 13.35
N ASN A 137 5.05 -0.65 14.07
CA ASN A 137 4.86 -0.35 15.49
C ASN A 137 4.88 1.17 15.75
N TYR A 138 5.86 1.65 16.52
CA TYR A 138 6.03 3.06 16.87
C TYR A 138 7.11 3.77 16.03
N LEU A 139 7.42 3.25 14.84
CA LEU A 139 8.38 3.83 13.89
C LEU A 139 7.69 4.20 12.58
N LEU A 140 8.07 5.36 12.04
CA LEU A 140 7.81 5.74 10.66
C LEU A 140 9.12 5.73 9.88
N ALA A 141 9.08 5.25 8.64
CA ALA A 141 10.15 5.39 7.67
C ALA A 141 9.64 6.22 6.49
N THR A 142 10.36 7.27 6.11
CA THR A 142 10.01 8.12 4.98
C THR A 142 11.18 8.19 4.01
N ILE A 143 10.85 8.15 2.72
CA ILE A 143 11.81 8.37 1.64
C ILE A 143 11.36 9.54 0.78
N GLY A 144 12.31 10.19 0.12
CA GLY A 144 12.00 11.33 -0.72
C GLY A 144 12.94 11.52 -1.89
N ALA A 145 12.59 12.52 -2.71
CA ALA A 145 13.37 12.88 -3.90
C ALA A 145 14.80 13.34 -3.56
N ASP A 146 15.07 13.75 -2.32
CA ASP A 146 16.41 14.07 -1.82
C ASP A 146 17.31 12.86 -1.54
N HIS A 147 16.84 11.65 -1.87
CA HIS A 147 17.55 10.39 -1.65
C HIS A 147 17.90 10.12 -0.18
N LYS A 148 17.08 10.63 0.74
CA LYS A 148 17.20 10.37 2.18
C LYS A 148 16.17 9.36 2.65
N LEU A 149 16.57 8.55 3.63
CA LEU A 149 15.69 7.74 4.46
C LEU A 149 15.65 8.35 5.86
N ASN A 150 14.48 8.83 6.28
CA ASN A 150 14.26 9.32 7.65
C ASN A 150 13.52 8.25 8.46
N ILE A 151 14.02 7.94 9.66
CA ILE A 151 13.36 7.09 10.64
C ILE A 151 12.90 7.95 11.80
N ILE A 152 11.59 7.96 12.06
CA ILE A 152 10.97 8.79 13.09
C ILE A 152 10.40 7.90 14.18
N SER A 153 10.75 8.21 15.43
CA SER A 153 10.15 7.54 16.58
C SER A 153 8.90 8.28 17.02
N LEU A 154 7.76 7.61 16.99
CA LEU A 154 6.47 8.17 17.37
C LEU A 154 6.34 8.44 18.87
N ASN A 155 7.08 7.69 19.69
CA ASN A 155 7.13 7.90 21.14
C ASN A 155 7.80 9.24 21.50
N THR A 156 8.88 9.58 20.80
CA THR A 156 9.62 10.83 21.04
C THR A 156 9.17 11.97 20.12
N LYS A 157 8.44 11.63 19.05
CA LYS A 157 8.08 12.53 17.93
C LYS A 157 9.29 13.18 17.27
N GLN A 158 10.46 12.54 17.36
CA GLN A 158 11.71 13.04 16.79
C GLN A 158 12.25 12.11 15.71
N VAL A 159 12.99 12.70 14.77
CA VAL A 159 13.77 11.96 13.78
C VAL A 159 14.89 11.24 14.52
N HIS A 160 14.79 9.92 14.60
CA HIS A 160 15.75 9.05 15.28
C HIS A 160 17.02 8.86 14.44
N GLN A 161 16.86 8.69 13.14
CA GLN A 161 17.95 8.43 12.21
C GLN A 161 17.64 9.06 10.84
N VAL A 162 18.69 9.58 10.21
CA VAL A 162 18.68 10.01 8.81
C VAL A 162 19.80 9.26 8.12
N VAL A 163 19.48 8.56 7.04
CA VAL A 163 20.45 7.94 6.15
C VAL A 163 20.44 8.74 4.85
N GLU A 164 21.58 9.33 4.51
CA GLU A 164 21.72 10.21 3.35
C GLU A 164 22.31 9.44 2.16
N GLU A 165 22.03 9.93 0.95
CA GLU A 165 22.57 9.40 -0.31
C GLU A 165 22.32 7.89 -0.49
N ILE A 166 21.13 7.43 -0.12
CA ILE A 166 20.83 5.99 -0.15
C ILE A 166 20.72 5.41 -1.56
N SER A 167 20.55 6.24 -2.59
CA SER A 167 20.41 5.81 -3.98
C SER A 167 20.94 6.88 -4.94
N SER A 168 21.47 6.46 -6.10
CA SER A 168 21.82 7.34 -7.21
C SER A 168 20.64 7.63 -8.17
N SER A 169 19.51 6.96 -7.96
CA SER A 169 18.26 7.15 -8.69
C SER A 169 17.10 7.46 -7.74
N LEU A 170 15.98 7.91 -8.30
CA LEU A 170 14.76 8.24 -7.56
C LEU A 170 14.26 7.03 -6.75
N LEU A 171 13.96 7.29 -5.48
CA LEU A 171 13.40 6.30 -4.57
C LEU A 171 11.89 6.20 -4.80
N THR A 172 11.39 4.99 -5.00
CA THR A 172 9.99 4.76 -5.37
C THR A 172 9.17 4.22 -4.22
N CYS A 173 9.71 3.31 -3.41
CA CYS A 173 8.96 2.73 -2.30
C CYS A 173 9.85 2.30 -1.12
N VAL A 174 9.26 2.27 0.07
CA VAL A 174 9.90 1.88 1.33
C VAL A 174 9.04 0.87 2.08
N CYS A 175 9.66 -0.10 2.74
CA CYS A 175 8.96 -1.11 3.51
C CYS A 175 9.80 -1.56 4.72
N PHE A 176 9.14 -1.76 5.86
CA PHE A 176 9.76 -2.44 7.00
C PHE A 176 9.69 -3.96 6.78
N LEU A 177 10.84 -4.64 6.78
CA LEU A 177 10.85 -6.10 6.84
C LEU A 177 10.56 -6.57 8.27
N THR A 178 11.16 -5.89 9.24
CA THR A 178 10.98 -6.07 10.68
C THR A 178 11.01 -4.70 11.35
N ASP A 179 10.84 -4.64 12.66
CA ASP A 179 11.00 -3.41 13.46
C ASP A 179 12.43 -2.83 13.42
N THR A 180 13.40 -3.60 12.93
CA THR A 180 14.81 -3.23 12.86
C THR A 180 15.35 -3.18 11.44
N GLN A 181 14.57 -3.59 10.44
CA GLN A 181 15.06 -3.69 9.06
C GLN A 181 14.16 -2.94 8.11
N VAL A 182 14.76 -2.05 7.32
CA VAL A 182 14.07 -1.22 6.33
C VAL A 182 14.65 -1.49 4.95
N LEU A 183 13.75 -1.75 4.01
CA LEU A 183 14.03 -1.98 2.60
C LEU A 183 13.56 -0.76 1.82
N CYS A 184 14.43 -0.19 0.99
CA CYS A 184 14.05 0.86 0.03
C CYS A 184 14.30 0.37 -1.39
N CYS A 185 13.44 0.75 -2.31
CA CYS A 185 13.57 0.47 -3.73
C CYS A 185 13.72 1.78 -4.52
N ASN A 186 14.38 1.70 -5.67
CA ASN A 186 14.47 2.79 -6.61
C ASN A 186 13.86 2.44 -7.99
N SER A 187 13.76 3.45 -8.84
CA SER A 187 13.21 3.31 -10.19
C SER A 187 14.05 2.45 -11.14
N LEU A 188 15.29 2.09 -10.76
CA LEU A 188 16.19 1.24 -11.56
C LEU A 188 16.30 -0.20 -11.04
N SER A 189 15.27 -0.67 -10.33
CA SER A 189 15.18 -2.05 -9.82
C SER A 189 16.22 -2.42 -8.75
N GLN A 190 16.87 -1.43 -8.15
CA GLN A 190 17.79 -1.67 -7.04
C GLN A 190 17.02 -1.59 -5.73
N MET A 191 17.21 -2.59 -4.88
CA MET A 191 16.65 -2.66 -3.55
C MET A 191 17.79 -2.67 -2.55
N LYS A 192 17.70 -1.83 -1.53
CA LYS A 192 18.73 -1.71 -0.50
C LYS A 192 18.11 -1.94 0.87
N LEU A 193 18.78 -2.74 1.67
CA LEU A 193 18.34 -3.14 3.00
C LEU A 193 19.26 -2.55 4.05
N TRP A 194 18.69 -1.91 5.07
CA TRP A 194 19.40 -1.40 6.23
C TRP A 194 18.90 -2.07 7.50
N ASP A 195 19.81 -2.35 8.42
CA ASP A 195 19.50 -2.69 9.80
C ASP A 195 19.67 -1.44 10.67
N LEU A 196 18.57 -0.99 11.26
CA LEU A 196 18.48 0.23 12.07
C LEU A 196 19.29 0.17 13.37
N ARG A 197 19.80 -1.01 13.76
CA ARG A 197 20.65 -1.18 14.95
C ARG A 197 22.13 -1.01 14.63
N VAL A 198 22.51 -1.23 13.37
CA VAL A 198 23.89 -1.14 12.89
C VAL A 198 24.21 0.32 12.58
N ASN A 199 25.49 0.66 12.48
CA ASN A 199 25.96 2.02 12.24
C ASN A 199 25.19 2.69 11.08
N LYS A 200 24.90 3.99 11.22
CA LYS A 200 23.83 4.68 10.49
C LYS A 200 23.92 4.64 8.97
N SER A 201 25.10 4.37 8.41
CA SER A 201 25.40 4.40 6.98
C SER A 201 25.60 3.03 6.34
N ASP A 202 25.72 1.96 7.14
CA ASP A 202 26.15 0.67 6.62
C ASP A 202 24.97 -0.07 6.01
N ILE A 203 25.06 -0.36 4.72
CA ILE A 203 24.09 -1.15 3.99
C ILE A 203 24.23 -2.63 4.36
N THR A 204 23.12 -3.27 4.74
CA THR A 204 23.07 -4.69 5.10
C THR A 204 23.05 -5.57 3.85
N ALA A 205 22.29 -5.17 2.82
CA ALA A 205 22.28 -5.84 1.53
C ALA A 205 22.00 -4.85 0.40
N ASP A 206 22.74 -4.99 -0.71
CA ASP A 206 22.51 -4.28 -1.97
C ASP A 206 22.05 -5.30 -3.01
N ILE A 207 20.77 -5.23 -3.36
CA ILE A 207 20.09 -6.22 -4.19
C ILE A 207 19.84 -5.57 -5.53
N ASN A 208 20.53 -6.09 -6.54
CA ASN A 208 20.39 -5.64 -7.90
C ASN A 208 20.03 -6.81 -8.79
N ASN A 209 19.16 -6.57 -9.76
CA ASN A 209 18.75 -7.59 -10.71
C ASN A 209 19.27 -7.32 -12.13
N PHE A 210 20.48 -6.77 -12.28
CA PHE A 210 21.04 -6.42 -13.59
C PHE A 210 21.11 -7.60 -14.58
N SER A 211 21.06 -8.84 -14.11
CA SER A 211 21.14 -10.05 -14.94
C SER A 211 19.79 -10.56 -15.46
N GLN A 212 18.66 -10.11 -14.90
CA GLN A 212 17.31 -10.50 -15.33
C GLN A 212 16.50 -9.22 -15.52
N ASN A 213 16.07 -8.93 -16.76
CA ASN A 213 15.29 -7.75 -17.19
C ASN A 213 15.01 -6.70 -16.10
N GLN A 214 15.63 -5.52 -16.21
CA GLN A 214 15.35 -4.41 -15.30
C GLN A 214 13.85 -4.08 -15.30
N MET A 215 13.21 -4.26 -14.14
CA MET A 215 11.81 -3.95 -13.90
C MET A 215 11.75 -2.69 -13.03
N ALA A 216 11.40 -1.54 -13.59
CA ALA A 216 11.24 -0.31 -12.80
C ALA A 216 10.19 -0.56 -11.69
N ILE A 217 10.60 -0.47 -10.42
CA ILE A 217 9.73 -0.82 -9.28
C ILE A 217 8.88 0.39 -8.94
N GLY A 218 7.57 0.30 -9.16
CA GLY A 218 6.60 1.35 -8.82
C GLY A 218 5.99 1.19 -7.42
N CYS A 219 5.81 -0.03 -6.95
CA CYS A 219 5.20 -0.31 -5.65
C CYS A 219 5.73 -1.60 -5.00
N ILE A 220 5.49 -1.75 -3.70
CA ILE A 220 5.96 -2.87 -2.90
C ILE A 220 4.86 -3.37 -1.94
N ALA A 221 4.79 -4.69 -1.76
CA ALA A 221 3.96 -5.34 -0.76
C ALA A 221 4.74 -6.45 -0.06
N GLN A 222 4.58 -6.54 1.26
CA GLN A 222 5.14 -7.63 2.07
C GLN A 222 4.09 -8.72 2.28
N HIS A 223 4.51 -9.98 2.24
CA HIS A 223 3.62 -11.10 2.54
C HIS A 223 3.21 -11.08 4.04
N PRO A 224 1.89 -11.12 4.37
CA PRO A 224 1.39 -10.91 5.73
C PRO A 224 1.99 -11.83 6.80
N SER A 225 2.15 -13.12 6.49
CA SER A 225 2.67 -14.12 7.43
C SER A 225 4.15 -14.47 7.25
N GLN A 226 4.77 -14.06 6.14
CA GLN A 226 6.13 -14.46 5.77
C GLN A 226 6.92 -13.22 5.37
N LYS A 227 7.34 -12.45 6.39
CA LYS A 227 7.95 -11.13 6.25
C LYS A 227 9.20 -11.05 5.36
N HIS A 228 9.84 -12.18 5.09
CA HIS A 228 10.98 -12.26 4.17
C HIS A 228 10.58 -12.30 2.69
N LEU A 229 9.29 -12.47 2.37
CA LEU A 229 8.80 -12.43 1.00
C LEU A 229 8.27 -11.04 0.66
N ILE A 230 8.80 -10.51 -0.43
CA ILE A 230 8.49 -9.18 -0.94
C ILE A 230 8.00 -9.28 -2.37
N PHE A 231 6.99 -8.49 -2.69
CA PHE A 231 6.37 -8.42 -3.99
C PHE A 231 6.51 -7.00 -4.50
N THR A 232 6.99 -6.85 -5.74
CA THR A 232 7.19 -5.55 -6.37
C THR A 232 6.35 -5.46 -7.63
N GLY A 233 5.60 -4.38 -7.79
CA GLY A 233 4.88 -4.09 -9.03
C GLY A 233 5.73 -3.22 -9.94
N SER A 234 5.77 -3.55 -11.23
CA SER A 234 6.56 -2.81 -12.22
C SER A 234 5.75 -1.80 -13.02
N GLU A 235 6.47 -0.86 -13.64
CA GLU A 235 5.88 0.06 -14.62
C GLU A 235 5.39 -0.64 -15.90
N GLU A 236 5.83 -1.89 -16.13
CA GLU A 236 5.47 -2.71 -17.29
C GLU A 236 4.35 -3.74 -16.98
N GLY A 237 3.71 -3.64 -15.82
CA GLY A 237 2.57 -4.51 -15.46
C GLY A 237 2.92 -5.90 -14.90
N ASP A 238 4.19 -6.10 -14.56
CA ASP A 238 4.72 -7.36 -14.03
C ASP A 238 4.88 -7.30 -12.50
N VAL A 239 4.72 -8.44 -11.84
CA VAL A 239 4.93 -8.61 -10.40
C VAL A 239 6.16 -9.47 -10.15
N GLY A 240 7.19 -8.88 -9.54
CA GLY A 240 8.38 -9.60 -9.08
C GLY A 240 8.18 -10.19 -7.68
N VAL A 241 8.60 -11.45 -7.47
CA VAL A 241 8.54 -12.15 -6.18
C VAL A 241 9.95 -12.37 -5.65
N TRP A 242 10.25 -11.83 -4.47
CA TRP A 242 11.59 -11.77 -3.90
C TRP A 242 11.67 -12.50 -2.56
N ASP A 243 12.78 -13.19 -2.33
CA ASP A 243 13.11 -13.76 -1.02
C ASP A 243 14.28 -13.00 -0.42
N MET A 244 14.01 -12.27 0.68
CA MET A 244 14.98 -11.45 1.40
C MET A 244 15.93 -12.28 2.27
N ARG A 245 15.73 -13.60 2.42
CA ARG A 245 16.72 -14.49 3.05
C ARG A 245 17.88 -14.79 2.10
N THR A 246 17.57 -14.92 0.81
CA THR A 246 18.55 -15.19 -0.25
C THR A 246 18.91 -13.93 -1.04
N ASN A 247 18.23 -12.81 -0.79
CA ASN A 247 18.41 -11.53 -1.46
C ASN A 247 18.28 -11.66 -2.99
N SER A 248 17.29 -12.43 -3.45
CA SER A 248 17.16 -12.80 -4.86
C SER A 248 15.72 -12.75 -5.35
N LEU A 249 15.55 -12.41 -6.64
CA LEU A 249 14.29 -12.60 -7.36
C LEU A 249 14.04 -14.11 -7.57
N LEU A 250 12.90 -14.60 -7.09
CA LEU A 250 12.48 -16.00 -7.26
C LEU A 250 11.77 -16.23 -8.60
N THR A 251 10.85 -15.31 -8.95
CA THR A 251 10.08 -15.38 -10.18
C THR A 251 9.43 -14.04 -10.51
N THR A 252 9.11 -13.83 -11.78
CA THR A 252 8.25 -12.73 -12.25
C THR A 252 6.93 -13.31 -12.72
N MET A 253 5.83 -12.65 -12.37
CA MET A 253 4.47 -12.98 -12.78
C MET A 253 3.95 -11.88 -13.70
N SER A 254 3.34 -12.25 -14.82
CA SER A 254 2.77 -11.30 -15.77
C SER A 254 1.31 -11.60 -16.02
N SER A 255 0.50 -10.55 -16.13
CA SER A 255 -0.89 -10.66 -16.58
C SER A 255 -1.01 -10.52 -18.10
N GLY A 256 0.06 -10.10 -18.78
CA GLY A 256 0.06 -9.67 -20.17
C GLY A 256 -0.45 -8.24 -20.40
N ASP A 257 -0.87 -7.53 -19.35
CA ASP A 257 -1.23 -6.12 -19.42
C ASP A 257 0.02 -5.24 -19.20
N PRO A 258 0.43 -4.41 -20.17
CA PRO A 258 1.64 -3.59 -20.05
C PRO A 258 1.43 -2.30 -19.24
N SER A 259 0.37 -2.22 -18.44
CA SER A 259 0.03 -1.01 -17.69
C SER A 259 0.76 -0.98 -16.34
N SER A 260 1.35 0.16 -15.99
CA SER A 260 2.10 0.35 -14.73
C SER A 260 1.27 -0.01 -13.50
N ILE A 261 1.83 -0.87 -12.64
CA ILE A 261 1.21 -1.27 -11.37
C ILE A 261 1.41 -0.15 -10.34
N THR A 262 0.31 0.48 -9.95
CA THR A 262 0.29 1.61 -9.01
C THR A 262 0.30 1.14 -7.56
N GLU A 263 -0.34 0.01 -7.24
CA GLU A 263 -0.33 -0.55 -5.89
C GLU A 263 -0.55 -2.06 -5.88
N LEU A 264 0.03 -2.71 -4.86
CA LEU A 264 -0.13 -4.12 -4.53
C LEU A 264 -0.67 -4.25 -3.10
N ALA A 265 -1.63 -5.16 -2.87
CA ALA A 265 -2.04 -5.54 -1.53
C ALA A 265 -2.42 -7.02 -1.43
N PHE A 266 -1.93 -7.68 -0.38
CA PHE A 266 -2.39 -9.02 -0.02
C PHE A 266 -3.73 -8.97 0.68
N HIS A 267 -4.54 -10.02 0.50
CA HIS A 267 -5.64 -10.24 1.42
C HIS A 267 -5.07 -10.56 2.82
N PRO A 268 -5.48 -9.84 3.87
CA PRO A 268 -4.81 -9.90 5.18
C PRO A 268 -4.94 -11.27 5.88
N LEU A 269 -6.01 -12.03 5.59
CA LEU A 269 -6.28 -13.33 6.23
C LEU A 269 -6.05 -14.54 5.30
N GLU A 270 -5.93 -14.31 3.99
CA GLU A 270 -5.80 -15.38 2.98
C GLU A 270 -4.68 -14.97 2.01
N PRO A 271 -3.41 -15.09 2.43
CA PRO A 271 -2.27 -14.53 1.72
C PRO A 271 -1.93 -15.28 0.41
N ASP A 272 -2.72 -16.28 0.02
CA ASP A 272 -2.71 -16.88 -1.33
C ASP A 272 -3.33 -15.95 -2.39
N HIS A 273 -3.93 -14.83 -1.96
CA HIS A 273 -4.58 -13.84 -2.81
C HIS A 273 -3.82 -12.52 -2.72
N LEU A 274 -3.21 -12.14 -3.84
CA LEU A 274 -2.59 -10.83 -4.05
C LEU A 274 -3.47 -10.04 -5.03
N PHE A 275 -3.60 -8.74 -4.80
CA PHE A 275 -4.33 -7.83 -5.67
C PHE A 275 -3.41 -6.74 -6.18
N SER A 276 -3.66 -6.30 -7.41
CA SER A 276 -2.94 -5.19 -8.04
C SER A 276 -3.90 -4.24 -8.72
N CYS A 277 -3.63 -2.94 -8.64
CA CYS A 277 -4.26 -1.94 -9.49
C CYS A 277 -3.23 -1.29 -10.42
N SER A 278 -3.69 -0.76 -11.55
CA SER A 278 -2.83 -0.17 -12.57
C SER A 278 -3.30 1.19 -13.05
N SER A 279 -2.37 1.94 -13.65
CA SER A 279 -2.66 3.20 -14.34
C SER A 279 -3.55 3.01 -15.58
N GLY A 280 -3.68 1.77 -16.08
CA GLY A 280 -4.61 1.40 -17.15
C GLY A 280 -6.03 1.09 -16.68
N GLY A 281 -6.37 1.44 -15.44
CA GLY A 281 -7.72 1.29 -14.90
C GLY A 281 -8.14 -0.15 -14.61
N LYS A 282 -7.18 -1.08 -14.46
CA LYS A 282 -7.47 -2.50 -14.17
C LYS A 282 -7.20 -2.84 -12.72
N LEU A 283 -8.06 -3.70 -12.19
CA LEU A 283 -7.92 -4.32 -10.88
C LEU A 283 -7.86 -5.84 -11.05
N LEU A 284 -6.72 -6.45 -10.71
CA LEU A 284 -6.45 -7.86 -10.91
C LEU A 284 -6.25 -8.58 -9.58
N GLN A 285 -6.68 -9.84 -9.53
CA GLN A 285 -6.44 -10.78 -8.45
C GLN A 285 -5.52 -11.89 -8.95
N TRP A 286 -4.39 -12.08 -8.27
CA TRP A 286 -3.40 -13.11 -8.47
C TRP A 286 -3.60 -14.18 -7.39
N SER A 287 -3.92 -15.41 -7.79
CA SER A 287 -4.16 -16.49 -6.83
C SER A 287 -3.90 -17.87 -7.43
N SER A 288 -3.73 -18.88 -6.58
CA SER A 288 -3.63 -20.28 -7.01
C SER A 288 -5.03 -20.90 -7.14
N LYS A 289 -5.27 -21.74 -8.16
CA LYS A 289 -6.46 -22.61 -8.14
C LYS A 289 -6.33 -23.62 -6.99
N LYS A 290 -7.13 -23.46 -5.93
CA LYS A 290 -7.40 -24.57 -5.00
C LYS A 290 -8.06 -25.70 -5.81
N SER A 291 -7.32 -26.76 -6.12
CA SER A 291 -7.90 -27.95 -6.74
C SER A 291 -8.76 -28.66 -5.69
N TYR A 292 -10.06 -28.38 -5.69
CA TYR A 292 -11.03 -29.12 -4.86
C TYR A 292 -11.16 -30.61 -5.27
N LEU A 293 -10.44 -31.06 -6.30
CA LEU A 293 -10.52 -32.41 -6.87
C LEU A 293 -9.30 -33.30 -6.61
N CYS A 294 -8.23 -32.79 -6.00
CA CYS A 294 -7.13 -33.65 -5.60
C CYS A 294 -7.42 -34.21 -4.22
N GLN A 295 -7.84 -35.49 -4.18
CA GLN A 295 -7.60 -36.35 -3.04
C GLN A 295 -6.17 -36.08 -2.56
N ILE A 296 -6.05 -35.68 -1.29
CA ILE A 296 -4.80 -35.30 -0.67
C ILE A 296 -3.85 -36.49 -0.80
N ASP A 297 -2.85 -36.39 -1.67
CA ASP A 297 -1.70 -37.28 -1.60
C ASP A 297 -1.02 -36.99 -0.26
N PRO A 298 -0.85 -37.99 0.63
CA PRO A 298 -0.31 -37.76 1.98
C PRO A 298 1.12 -37.18 1.99
N GLY A 299 1.81 -37.19 0.85
CA GLY A 299 3.14 -36.62 0.67
C GLY A 299 3.18 -35.13 0.32
N ASP A 300 2.06 -34.54 -0.13
CA ASP A 300 1.95 -33.12 -0.52
C ASP A 300 1.44 -32.23 0.64
N LEU A 301 1.33 -32.81 1.85
CA LEU A 301 0.99 -32.12 3.10
C LEU A 301 2.07 -31.14 3.60
N GLU A 302 3.15 -30.95 2.84
CA GLU A 302 4.09 -29.87 3.11
C GLU A 302 3.53 -28.54 2.58
N TYR A 303 2.99 -27.75 3.52
CA TYR A 303 3.19 -26.32 3.82
C TYR A 303 4.18 -25.49 2.96
N SER A 304 4.34 -25.79 1.67
CA SER A 304 5.17 -25.03 0.75
C SER A 304 4.36 -23.84 0.28
N ASN A 305 4.77 -22.63 0.70
CA ASN A 305 4.17 -21.39 0.26
C ASN A 305 4.08 -21.37 -1.29
N PHE A 306 2.88 -21.18 -1.82
CA PHE A 306 2.61 -21.16 -3.27
C PHE A 306 3.58 -20.23 -4.00
N TRP A 307 3.82 -19.04 -3.43
CA TRP A 307 4.62 -17.99 -4.04
C TRP A 307 6.12 -18.30 -4.15
N ILE A 308 6.64 -19.21 -3.32
CA ILE A 308 8.07 -19.59 -3.34
C ILE A 308 8.35 -20.62 -4.44
N ASN A 309 7.38 -21.47 -4.76
CA ASN A 309 7.58 -22.54 -5.73
C ASN A 309 7.37 -22.01 -7.15
N THR A 310 8.46 -21.60 -7.80
CA THR A 310 8.47 -21.04 -9.15
C THR A 310 7.72 -21.89 -10.17
N ASP A 311 7.79 -23.23 -10.08
CA ASP A 311 7.07 -24.13 -10.99
C ASP A 311 5.56 -24.12 -10.72
N LYS A 312 5.14 -24.11 -9.44
CA LYS A 312 3.73 -23.96 -9.07
C LYS A 312 3.18 -22.59 -9.50
N VAL A 313 3.94 -21.51 -9.32
CA VAL A 313 3.54 -20.17 -9.81
C VAL A 313 3.35 -20.21 -11.32
N LYS A 314 4.31 -20.71 -12.10
CA LYS A 314 4.20 -20.76 -13.56
C LYS A 314 3.04 -21.62 -14.08
N THR A 315 2.67 -22.69 -13.37
CA THR A 315 1.69 -23.67 -13.86
C THR A 315 0.28 -23.52 -13.27
N LYS A 316 0.15 -22.96 -12.06
CA LYS A 316 -1.12 -22.90 -11.32
C LYS A 316 -1.59 -21.49 -10.99
N LEU A 317 -0.80 -20.45 -11.29
CA LEU A 317 -1.23 -19.06 -11.12
C LEU A 317 -2.43 -18.77 -11.99
N THR A 318 -3.42 -18.13 -11.38
CA THR A 318 -4.55 -17.53 -12.06
C THR A 318 -4.58 -16.04 -11.81
N VAL A 319 -4.86 -15.32 -12.88
CA VAL A 319 -5.05 -13.88 -12.86
C VAL A 319 -6.49 -13.61 -13.28
N ASN A 320 -7.27 -13.03 -12.39
CA ASN A 320 -8.68 -12.73 -12.61
C ASN A 320 -8.91 -11.22 -12.50
N THR A 321 -9.70 -10.67 -13.41
CA THR A 321 -10.18 -9.29 -13.32
C THR A 321 -11.26 -9.17 -12.25
N VAL A 322 -11.08 -8.27 -11.27
CA VAL A 322 -11.95 -8.15 -10.09
C VAL A 322 -13.22 -7.33 -10.37
N MET A 323 -13.08 -6.30 -11.20
CA MET A 323 -14.17 -5.43 -11.67
C MET A 323 -13.94 -5.03 -13.12
N GLN A 324 -14.97 -4.55 -13.80
CA GLN A 324 -14.83 -4.04 -15.17
C GLN A 324 -13.74 -2.95 -15.20
N PRO A 325 -12.79 -3.02 -16.16
CA PRO A 325 -11.80 -1.97 -16.32
C PRO A 325 -12.47 -0.60 -16.47
N ILE A 326 -11.91 0.39 -15.81
CA ILE A 326 -12.31 1.79 -15.98
C ILE A 326 -11.33 2.47 -16.94
N CYS A 327 -11.70 3.63 -17.47
CA CYS A 327 -10.88 4.34 -18.47
C CYS A 327 -9.72 5.13 -17.84
N ASP A 328 -9.80 5.40 -16.54
CA ASP A 328 -8.87 6.24 -15.80
C ASP A 328 -7.98 5.43 -14.86
N PRO A 329 -6.79 5.95 -14.48
CA PRO A 329 -5.90 5.30 -13.52
C PRO A 329 -6.59 4.93 -12.20
N ILE A 330 -6.37 3.69 -11.73
CA ILE A 330 -6.64 3.31 -10.35
C ILE A 330 -5.32 3.46 -9.59
N ASN A 331 -5.25 4.38 -8.63
CA ASN A 331 -3.99 4.76 -7.96
C ASN A 331 -3.70 3.95 -6.70
N SER A 332 -4.76 3.46 -6.07
CA SER A 332 -4.66 2.82 -4.77
C SER A 332 -5.79 1.83 -4.53
N LEU A 333 -5.48 0.78 -3.79
CA LEU A 333 -6.44 -0.21 -3.33
C LEU A 333 -6.17 -0.59 -1.87
N ASP A 334 -7.21 -1.00 -1.17
CA ASP A 334 -7.09 -1.61 0.15
C ASP A 334 -8.16 -2.67 0.37
N ILE A 335 -7.86 -3.65 1.22
CA ILE A 335 -8.66 -4.86 1.38
C ILE A 335 -8.95 -5.08 2.86
N GLN A 336 -10.22 -5.27 3.16
CA GLN A 336 -10.66 -5.68 4.48
C GLN A 336 -11.67 -6.82 4.35
N LYS A 337 -11.31 -8.00 4.89
CA LYS A 337 -12.13 -9.22 4.78
C LYS A 337 -12.51 -9.43 3.30
N GLN A 338 -13.78 -9.67 3.01
CA GLN A 338 -14.27 -9.85 1.63
C GLN A 338 -14.63 -8.54 0.90
N GLN A 339 -14.14 -7.40 1.38
CA GLN A 339 -14.37 -6.09 0.78
C GLN A 339 -13.05 -5.52 0.27
N LEU A 340 -13.09 -4.94 -0.92
CA LEU A 340 -12.00 -4.18 -1.51
C LEU A 340 -12.50 -2.78 -1.82
N ILE A 341 -11.67 -1.79 -1.54
CA ILE A 341 -11.87 -0.40 -1.93
C ILE A 341 -10.74 0.01 -2.87
N CYS A 342 -11.02 0.78 -3.91
CA CYS A 342 -9.98 1.42 -4.71
C CYS A 342 -10.37 2.83 -5.12
N GLY A 343 -9.36 3.70 -5.27
CA GLY A 343 -9.51 5.10 -5.65
C GLY A 343 -8.88 5.37 -7.00
N ALA A 344 -9.49 6.26 -7.78
CA ALA A 344 -9.10 6.53 -9.15
C ALA A 344 -9.09 8.03 -9.50
N ASP A 345 -8.60 8.34 -10.70
CA ASP A 345 -8.48 9.69 -11.26
C ASP A 345 -9.78 10.25 -11.84
N ASP A 346 -10.81 9.43 -11.98
CA ASP A 346 -12.17 9.84 -12.37
C ASP A 346 -12.98 10.41 -11.19
N GLU A 347 -12.29 10.83 -10.13
CA GLU A 347 -12.85 11.40 -8.90
C GLU A 347 -13.79 10.46 -8.14
N ALA A 348 -13.64 9.14 -8.34
CA ALA A 348 -14.48 8.13 -7.75
C ALA A 348 -13.73 7.16 -6.82
N VAL A 349 -14.49 6.61 -5.88
CA VAL A 349 -14.10 5.47 -5.06
C VAL A 349 -14.99 4.28 -5.41
N TYR A 350 -14.34 3.14 -5.65
CA TYR A 350 -14.99 1.89 -6.03
C TYR A 350 -14.96 0.90 -4.88
N PHE A 351 -16.09 0.27 -4.62
CA PHE A 351 -16.28 -0.74 -3.59
C PHE A 351 -16.62 -2.07 -4.25
N LYS A 352 -15.82 -3.09 -4.00
CA LYS A 352 -16.08 -4.47 -4.39
C LYS A 352 -16.38 -5.29 -3.15
N GLN A 353 -17.57 -5.86 -3.08
CA GLN A 353 -17.95 -6.80 -2.03
C GLN A 353 -17.96 -8.24 -2.54
N ASN A 354 -17.88 -9.20 -1.60
CA ASN A 354 -17.91 -10.64 -1.87
C ASN A 354 -16.78 -11.06 -2.83
N LEU A 355 -15.54 -10.75 -2.46
CA LEU A 355 -14.35 -11.21 -3.19
C LEU A 355 -14.35 -12.75 -3.31
N ASN A 356 -13.88 -13.25 -4.46
CA ASN A 356 -13.79 -14.68 -4.72
C ASN A 356 -12.43 -15.21 -4.24
N LEU A 357 -12.39 -15.67 -2.99
CA LEU A 357 -11.19 -16.15 -2.28
C LEU A 357 -11.15 -17.70 -2.19
#